data_AF-A0A3E0WG83-F1
#
_entry.id   AF-A0A3E0WG83-F1
#
_cell.length_a   1.000
_cell.length_b   1.000
_cell.length_c   1.000
_cell.angle_alpha   90.00
_cell.angle_beta   90.00
_cell.angle_gamma   90.00
#
_symmetry.space_group_name_H-M   'P 1'
#
loop_
_entity.id
_entity.type
_entity.pdbx_description
1 polymer ?
#
loop_
_entity_poly.entity_id
_entity_poly.type
_entity_poly.pdbx_seq_one_letter_code
_entity_poly.pdbx_strand_id
1 'polypeptide(L)'
;MSASITGIVFDDVNGNGIYDGGEPGIPDAYIILEDPNGICVRTQTDALGNYSFTNLTIPGTYNVYEVVTGPGFICPPTTFTQPDGFNTSTTPRTITLTITATDIANDAVFSGQNFGHTTITLWECDPNGLQVAGVPSSLLSIDLVTGAATNLGGLSPASVYNAIGFNSIDNTIWGFDANEGEVTRINPDLTTDSFSVTGLPTGFFIGDVDFNGHLYLYSAGNRFYVVDVNPDSATFLQLVDPTNGFIVDTPPYGTVIAPTSIADWGFNPVDQQLYAVTFSTGTAVRINPLTGGVTALATVGVPTAPYGAVFFDIEGSLYAINNNNGNIYRITFSGLNATGVLFSTTIPAANNDGARCVFAPLV
;
A
#
# COMPACT_ATOMS: atom_id res chain seq x y z
N MET A 1 -13.69 -2.58 -39.81
CA MET A 1 -14.29 -2.66 -38.48
C MET A 1 -13.20 -3.13 -37.54
N SER A 2 -12.78 -2.25 -36.64
CA SER A 2 -11.72 -2.49 -35.67
C SER A 2 -11.96 -1.64 -34.43
N ALA A 3 -11.72 -2.21 -33.26
CA ALA A 3 -11.68 -1.40 -32.05
C ALA A 3 -10.36 -0.58 -31.97
N SER A 4 -10.34 0.38 -31.06
CA SER A 4 -9.13 1.13 -30.70
C SER A 4 -9.06 1.37 -29.20
N ILE A 5 -7.85 1.52 -28.69
CA ILE A 5 -7.56 1.89 -27.29
C ILE A 5 -6.85 3.24 -27.31
N THR A 6 -7.25 4.15 -26.42
CA THR A 6 -6.62 5.48 -26.30
C THR A 6 -6.47 5.87 -24.84
N GLY A 7 -5.40 6.59 -24.52
CA GLY A 7 -5.18 7.15 -23.19
C GLY A 7 -4.13 8.26 -23.20
N ILE A 8 -3.82 8.75 -22.00
CA ILE A 8 -2.79 9.76 -21.75
C ILE A 8 -1.85 9.29 -20.64
N VAL A 9 -0.56 9.59 -20.76
CA VAL A 9 0.37 9.58 -19.64
C VAL A 9 0.48 11.01 -19.13
N PHE A 10 0.28 11.26 -17.84
CA PHE A 10 0.14 12.61 -17.28
C PHE A 10 0.91 12.80 -15.98
N ASP A 11 1.34 14.04 -15.74
CA ASP A 11 1.89 14.54 -14.49
C ASP A 11 0.73 14.82 -13.54
N ASP A 12 0.51 13.86 -12.64
CA ASP A 12 -0.49 13.89 -11.59
C ASP A 12 0.00 14.80 -10.46
N VAL A 13 -0.26 16.09 -10.66
CA VAL A 13 0.20 17.17 -9.78
C VAL A 13 -0.44 17.07 -8.39
N ASN A 14 -1.63 16.48 -8.30
CA ASN A 14 -2.38 16.39 -7.05
C ASN A 14 -2.33 14.99 -6.39
N GLY A 15 -1.75 14.00 -7.09
CA GLY A 15 -1.47 12.67 -6.61
C GLY A 15 -2.66 11.70 -6.57
N ASN A 16 -3.85 12.09 -7.05
CA ASN A 16 -5.09 11.34 -6.85
C ASN A 16 -5.30 10.17 -7.83
N GLY A 17 -4.41 9.98 -8.81
CA GLY A 17 -4.50 8.93 -9.82
C GLY A 17 -5.58 9.16 -10.88
N ILE A 18 -6.16 10.36 -10.96
CA ILE A 18 -7.23 10.74 -11.89
C ILE A 18 -6.71 11.87 -12.76
N TYR A 19 -6.81 11.71 -14.09
CA TYR A 19 -6.44 12.78 -15.00
C TYR A 19 -7.42 13.95 -14.91
N ASP A 20 -6.99 15.03 -14.27
CA ASP A 20 -7.77 16.23 -13.99
C ASP A 20 -7.43 17.41 -14.91
N GLY A 21 -8.34 18.38 -14.95
CA GLY A 21 -8.15 19.59 -15.73
C GLY A 21 -6.98 20.44 -15.20
N GLY A 22 -5.89 20.53 -15.96
CA GLY A 22 -4.70 21.32 -15.62
C GLY A 22 -3.43 20.49 -15.46
N GLU A 23 -3.55 19.16 -15.45
CA GLU A 23 -2.41 18.24 -15.38
C GLU A 23 -1.69 18.14 -16.72
N PRO A 24 -0.37 18.37 -16.77
CA PRO A 24 0.40 18.24 -18.00
C PRO A 24 0.48 16.78 -18.51
N GLY A 25 0.45 16.59 -19.83
CA GLY A 25 0.79 15.30 -20.43
C GLY A 25 2.30 15.06 -20.45
N ILE A 26 2.73 13.80 -20.28
CA ILE A 26 4.13 13.37 -20.28
C ILE A 26 4.49 12.80 -21.66
N PRO A 27 5.35 13.48 -22.45
CA PRO A 27 5.71 13.04 -23.79
C PRO A 27 6.72 11.88 -23.78
N ASP A 28 6.81 11.20 -24.93
CA ASP A 28 7.81 10.17 -25.24
C ASP A 28 7.81 8.91 -24.34
N ALA A 29 6.83 8.76 -23.44
CA ALA A 29 6.63 7.58 -22.61
C ALA A 29 6.26 6.36 -23.48
N TYR A 30 6.88 5.21 -23.19
CA TYR A 30 6.65 3.97 -23.93
C TYR A 30 5.43 3.20 -23.40
N ILE A 31 4.49 2.92 -24.31
CA ILE A 31 3.30 2.10 -24.04
C ILE A 31 3.37 0.82 -24.88
N ILE A 32 3.10 -0.32 -24.25
CA ILE A 32 3.03 -1.65 -24.89
C ILE A 32 1.59 -2.15 -24.81
N LEU A 33 1.08 -2.70 -25.91
CA LEU A 33 -0.17 -3.44 -25.95
C LEU A 33 0.15 -4.91 -26.26
N GLU A 34 -0.21 -5.81 -25.36
CA GLU A 34 -0.27 -7.25 -25.61
C GLU A 34 -1.67 -7.64 -26.09
N ASP A 35 -1.74 -8.33 -27.24
CA ASP A 35 -2.99 -8.84 -27.81
C ASP A 35 -3.42 -10.19 -27.19
N PRO A 36 -4.64 -10.69 -27.50
CA PRO A 36 -5.13 -11.96 -26.97
C PRO A 36 -4.29 -13.20 -27.34
N ASN A 37 -3.35 -13.08 -28.28
CA ASN A 37 -2.42 -14.15 -28.67
C ASN A 37 -1.04 -14.00 -28.00
N GLY A 38 -0.86 -13.02 -27.12
CA GLY A 38 0.42 -12.72 -26.47
C GLY A 38 1.40 -11.94 -27.36
N ILE A 39 0.92 -11.30 -28.43
CA ILE A 39 1.76 -10.49 -29.31
C ILE A 39 1.77 -9.05 -28.82
N CYS A 40 2.96 -8.53 -28.51
CA CYS A 40 3.13 -7.14 -28.12
C CYS A 40 3.38 -6.21 -29.32
N VAL A 41 2.71 -5.06 -29.32
CA VAL A 41 3.05 -3.87 -30.13
C VAL A 41 3.34 -2.70 -29.21
N ARG A 42 4.02 -1.66 -29.71
CA ARG A 42 4.36 -0.49 -28.90
C ARG A 42 4.09 0.82 -29.62
N THR A 43 3.86 1.86 -28.83
CA THR A 43 3.82 3.26 -29.26
C THR A 43 4.54 4.13 -28.24
N GLN A 44 4.73 5.40 -28.58
CA GLN A 44 5.11 6.44 -27.62
C GLN A 44 3.97 7.43 -27.46
N THR A 45 3.92 8.10 -26.32
CA THR A 45 3.06 9.26 -26.14
C THR A 45 3.53 10.44 -26.97
N ASP A 46 2.58 11.23 -27.48
CA ASP A 46 2.86 12.45 -28.21
C ASP A 46 3.28 13.61 -27.28
N ALA A 47 3.50 14.81 -27.85
CA ALA A 47 3.91 16.01 -27.11
C ALA A 47 2.89 16.46 -26.03
N LEU A 48 1.67 15.94 -26.07
CA LEU A 48 0.60 16.20 -25.11
C LEU A 48 0.33 14.97 -24.22
N GLY A 49 1.20 13.96 -24.24
CA GLY A 49 1.07 12.75 -23.45
C GLY A 49 0.12 11.70 -24.02
N ASN A 50 -0.50 11.91 -25.18
CA ASN A 50 -1.53 11.00 -25.68
C ASN A 50 -0.92 9.81 -26.43
N TYR A 51 -1.55 8.64 -26.30
CA TYR A 51 -1.22 7.46 -27.09
C TYR A 51 -2.48 6.79 -27.67
N SER A 52 -2.29 5.98 -28.71
CA SER A 52 -3.37 5.17 -29.27
C SER A 52 -2.87 3.86 -29.88
N PHE A 53 -3.71 2.83 -29.77
CA PHE A 53 -3.61 1.61 -30.54
C PHE A 53 -4.86 1.48 -31.41
N THR A 54 -4.65 1.29 -32.71
CA THR A 54 -5.73 1.19 -33.71
C THR A 54 -5.69 -0.16 -34.40
N ASN A 55 -6.72 -0.47 -35.20
CA ASN A 55 -6.82 -1.72 -35.95
C ASN A 55 -6.86 -2.98 -35.05
N LEU A 56 -7.51 -2.90 -33.90
CA LEU A 56 -7.71 -4.05 -33.02
C LEU A 56 -8.85 -4.92 -33.57
N THR A 57 -8.51 -6.07 -34.15
CA THR A 57 -9.48 -6.94 -34.85
C THR A 57 -9.69 -8.30 -34.20
N ILE A 58 -8.99 -8.59 -33.10
CA ILE A 58 -9.08 -9.88 -32.40
C ILE A 58 -9.92 -9.68 -31.14
N PRO A 59 -11.05 -10.39 -30.97
CA PRO A 59 -11.78 -10.36 -29.71
C PRO A 59 -11.02 -11.12 -28.64
N GLY A 60 -11.01 -10.61 -27.41
CA GLY A 60 -10.33 -11.23 -26.28
C GLY A 60 -9.78 -10.23 -25.29
N THR A 61 -8.88 -10.71 -24.43
CA THR A 61 -8.21 -9.92 -23.40
C THR A 61 -6.98 -9.21 -23.97
N TYR A 62 -6.88 -7.92 -23.72
CA TYR A 62 -5.73 -7.09 -24.05
C TYR A 62 -5.12 -6.54 -22.75
N ASN A 63 -3.79 -6.42 -22.71
CA ASN A 63 -3.08 -5.76 -21.62
C ASN A 63 -2.32 -4.55 -22.17
N VAL A 64 -2.51 -3.39 -21.55
CA VAL A 64 -1.79 -2.15 -21.84
C VAL A 64 -0.79 -1.90 -20.72
N TYR A 65 0.49 -1.79 -21.05
CA TYR A 65 1.58 -1.56 -20.11
C TYR A 65 2.27 -0.24 -20.38
N GLU A 66 2.64 0.49 -19.33
CA GLU A 66 3.50 1.67 -19.44
C GLU A 66 4.86 1.35 -18.79
N VAL A 67 5.96 1.32 -19.55
CA VAL A 67 7.18 0.58 -19.16
C VAL A 67 8.50 1.34 -19.25
N VAL A 68 8.49 2.53 -19.85
CA VAL A 68 9.60 3.50 -19.99
C VAL A 68 11.03 2.91 -20.11
N THR A 69 11.24 1.83 -20.85
CA THR A 69 12.59 1.41 -21.28
C THR A 69 12.68 1.26 -22.79
N GLY A 70 13.66 1.97 -23.36
CA GLY A 70 14.15 1.86 -24.74
C GLY A 70 14.76 0.48 -25.05
N PRO A 71 15.44 0.30 -26.20
CA PRO A 71 15.42 -0.95 -26.98
C PRO A 71 16.02 -2.17 -26.26
N GLY A 72 15.19 -2.88 -25.49
CA GLY A 72 15.55 -4.07 -24.73
C GLY A 72 14.34 -4.94 -24.35
N PHE A 73 13.27 -4.85 -25.13
CA PHE A 73 11.92 -5.33 -24.80
C PHE A 73 11.83 -6.80 -24.37
N ILE A 74 11.10 -7.03 -23.28
CA ILE A 74 10.54 -8.33 -22.89
C ILE A 74 9.01 -8.21 -23.00
N CYS A 75 8.34 -9.25 -23.51
CA CYS A 75 6.89 -9.33 -23.63
C CYS A 75 6.39 -10.62 -22.93
N PRO A 76 5.51 -10.54 -21.93
CA PRO A 76 5.08 -9.31 -21.27
C PRO A 76 6.24 -8.63 -20.51
N PRO A 77 6.20 -7.31 -20.31
CA PRO A 77 7.21 -6.60 -19.53
C PRO A 77 7.16 -7.05 -18.06
N THR A 78 8.33 -7.12 -17.43
CA THR A 78 8.50 -7.50 -16.01
C THR A 78 9.13 -6.39 -15.18
N THR A 79 9.39 -5.24 -15.79
CA THR A 79 10.05 -4.08 -15.18
C THR A 79 9.33 -2.82 -15.64
N PHE A 80 8.93 -1.99 -14.70
CA PHE A 80 8.17 -0.77 -14.94
C PHE A 80 8.97 0.42 -14.42
N THR A 81 9.74 1.07 -15.29
CA THR A 81 10.51 2.25 -14.90
C THR A 81 9.68 3.52 -15.05
N GLN A 82 9.90 4.50 -14.19
CA GLN A 82 9.17 5.77 -14.24
C GLN A 82 9.61 6.63 -15.44
N PRO A 83 8.73 7.50 -15.97
CA PRO A 83 9.12 8.52 -16.95
C PRO A 83 10.23 9.43 -16.44
N ASP A 84 11.03 10.00 -17.35
CA ASP A 84 12.13 10.89 -16.98
C ASP A 84 11.63 12.07 -16.13
N GLY A 85 12.22 12.21 -14.93
CA GLY A 85 11.84 13.25 -13.97
C GLY A 85 10.79 12.81 -12.95
N PHE A 86 10.19 11.63 -13.09
CA PHE A 86 9.19 11.08 -12.18
C PHE A 86 9.76 9.89 -11.39
N ASN A 87 9.21 9.62 -10.22
CA ASN A 87 9.65 8.51 -9.37
C ASN A 87 8.51 7.72 -8.72
N THR A 88 7.25 8.08 -8.98
CA THR A 88 6.10 7.38 -8.43
C THR A 88 4.96 7.35 -9.43
N SER A 89 4.26 6.22 -9.52
CA SER A 89 3.03 6.09 -10.29
C SER A 89 1.82 6.24 -9.38
N THR A 90 0.79 6.91 -9.88
CA THR A 90 -0.48 7.16 -9.17
C THR A 90 -1.63 6.35 -9.75
N THR A 91 -1.36 5.62 -10.84
CA THR A 91 -2.29 4.68 -11.48
C THR A 91 -1.61 3.32 -11.68
N PRO A 92 -2.39 2.24 -11.96
CA PRO A 92 -1.81 0.95 -12.30
C PRO A 92 -0.89 1.02 -13.51
N ARG A 93 0.22 0.28 -13.48
CA ARG A 93 1.17 0.19 -14.61
C ARG A 93 0.76 -0.79 -15.69
N THR A 94 -0.28 -1.57 -15.41
CA THR A 94 -0.95 -2.47 -16.36
C THR A 94 -2.45 -2.23 -16.32
N ILE A 95 -3.07 -2.10 -17.49
CA ILE A 95 -4.53 -2.04 -17.62
C ILE A 95 -4.99 -3.23 -18.47
N THR A 96 -5.89 -4.05 -17.93
CA THR A 96 -6.46 -5.21 -18.60
C THR A 96 -7.87 -4.90 -19.10
N LEU A 97 -8.12 -5.15 -20.39
CA LEU A 97 -9.39 -4.90 -21.06
C LEU A 97 -9.91 -6.15 -21.76
N THR A 98 -11.23 -6.32 -21.82
CA THR A 98 -11.87 -7.32 -22.69
C THR A 98 -12.56 -6.64 -23.86
N ILE A 99 -12.12 -6.91 -25.08
CA ILE A 99 -12.74 -6.40 -26.30
C ILE A 99 -13.55 -7.54 -26.94
N THR A 100 -14.84 -7.32 -27.16
CA THR A 100 -15.73 -8.31 -27.76
C THR A 100 -15.78 -8.21 -29.29
N ALA A 101 -16.28 -9.24 -29.96
CA ALA A 101 -16.51 -9.21 -31.40
C ALA A 101 -17.51 -8.11 -31.80
N THR A 102 -18.46 -7.79 -30.92
CA THR A 102 -19.43 -6.70 -31.11
C THR A 102 -18.74 -5.34 -31.07
N ASP A 103 -17.80 -5.14 -30.14
CA ASP A 103 -17.04 -3.89 -30.03
C ASP A 103 -16.23 -3.64 -31.29
N ILE A 104 -15.60 -4.69 -31.83
CA ILE A 104 -14.86 -4.65 -33.10
C ILE A 104 -15.78 -4.30 -34.26
N ALA A 105 -16.96 -4.93 -34.35
CA ALA A 105 -17.94 -4.67 -35.40
C ALA A 105 -18.49 -3.24 -35.36
N ASN A 106 -18.48 -2.60 -34.18
CA ASN A 106 -19.00 -1.25 -33.98
C ASN A 106 -17.92 -0.17 -33.99
N ASP A 107 -16.67 -0.50 -34.34
CA ASP A 107 -15.52 0.42 -34.30
C ASP A 107 -15.38 1.12 -32.92
N ALA A 108 -15.58 0.36 -31.84
CA ALA A 108 -15.57 0.88 -30.48
C ALA A 108 -14.22 1.50 -30.10
N VAL A 109 -14.27 2.60 -29.34
CA VAL A 109 -13.10 3.28 -28.79
C VAL A 109 -13.11 3.09 -27.27
N PHE A 110 -12.09 2.40 -26.77
CA PHE A 110 -11.83 2.24 -25.34
C PHE A 110 -10.91 3.38 -24.89
N SER A 111 -11.52 4.50 -24.46
CA SER A 111 -10.81 5.69 -23.99
C SER A 111 -10.55 5.65 -22.48
N GLY A 112 -9.74 6.61 -21.98
CA GLY A 112 -9.47 6.78 -20.55
C GLY A 112 -8.49 5.76 -19.97
N GLN A 113 -7.68 5.12 -20.81
CA GLN A 113 -6.65 4.18 -20.38
C GLN A 113 -5.41 4.96 -19.93
N ASN A 114 -5.53 5.70 -18.83
CA ASN A 114 -4.57 6.72 -18.46
C ASN A 114 -3.52 6.20 -17.48
N PHE A 115 -2.31 6.78 -17.53
CA PHE A 115 -1.21 6.50 -16.61
C PHE A 115 -0.73 7.80 -15.94
N GLY A 116 -0.88 7.90 -14.63
CA GLY A 116 -0.50 9.07 -13.84
C GLY A 116 0.85 8.87 -13.14
N HIS A 117 1.67 9.92 -13.14
CA HIS A 117 2.97 9.95 -12.48
C HIS A 117 3.12 11.23 -11.68
N THR A 118 3.82 11.13 -10.56
CA THR A 118 4.15 12.30 -9.75
C THR A 118 5.60 12.26 -9.32
N THR A 119 6.10 13.40 -8.85
CA THR A 119 7.41 13.51 -8.22
C THR A 119 7.20 13.57 -6.71
N ILE A 120 7.45 12.46 -6.02
CA ILE A 120 7.42 12.43 -4.55
C ILE A 120 8.86 12.44 -4.05
N THR A 121 9.21 13.34 -3.14
CA THR A 121 10.38 13.10 -2.30
C THR A 121 10.11 11.80 -1.56
N LEU A 122 10.92 10.75 -1.70
CA LEU A 122 10.65 9.48 -1.03
C LEU A 122 11.07 9.57 0.44
N TRP A 123 10.45 8.79 1.33
CA TRP A 123 10.96 8.68 2.69
C TRP A 123 12.34 8.04 2.65
N GLU A 124 13.29 8.59 3.41
CA GLU A 124 14.52 7.84 3.67
C GLU A 124 14.17 6.63 4.53
N CYS A 125 14.80 5.48 4.24
CA CYS A 125 14.73 4.31 5.11
C CYS A 125 15.52 4.61 6.39
N ASP A 126 14.85 5.29 7.32
CA ASP A 126 15.40 5.81 8.58
C ASP A 126 15.27 4.76 9.71
N PRO A 127 16.22 4.71 10.67
CA PRO A 127 16.14 3.81 11.83
C PRO A 127 14.89 4.01 12.71
N ASN A 128 14.31 5.20 12.73
CA ASN A 128 13.20 5.57 13.60
C ASN A 128 11.86 4.98 13.16
N GLY A 129 10.95 4.80 14.12
CA GLY A 129 9.55 4.54 13.83
C GLY A 129 8.82 5.83 13.47
N LEU A 130 7.96 5.77 12.45
CA LEU A 130 7.07 6.87 12.07
C LEU A 130 5.69 6.58 12.67
N GLN A 131 5.22 7.45 13.55
CA GLN A 131 3.95 7.31 14.24
C GLN A 131 2.99 8.41 13.81
N VAL A 132 1.88 8.04 13.20
CA VAL A 132 0.73 8.97 13.10
C VAL A 132 0.02 8.99 14.45
N ALA A 133 -0.43 10.17 14.89
CA ALA A 133 -1.19 10.29 16.14
C ALA A 133 -2.07 11.54 16.17
N GLY A 134 -3.22 11.42 16.85
CA GLY A 134 -4.09 12.55 17.17
C GLY A 134 -5.20 12.81 16.16
N VAL A 135 -6.04 13.78 16.48
CA VAL A 135 -7.21 14.21 15.68
C VAL A 135 -7.23 15.74 15.62
N PRO A 136 -6.90 16.38 14.47
CA PRO A 136 -6.37 15.75 13.26
C PRO A 136 -4.97 15.15 13.49
N SER A 137 -4.57 14.21 12.64
CA SER A 137 -3.32 13.47 12.82
C SER A 137 -2.08 14.33 12.52
N SER A 138 -1.06 14.14 13.33
CA SER A 138 0.30 14.61 13.10
C SER A 138 1.24 13.42 12.98
N LEU A 139 2.38 13.61 12.31
CA LEU A 139 3.41 12.59 12.17
C LEU A 139 4.55 12.85 13.15
N LEU A 140 4.95 11.81 13.87
CA LEU A 140 6.10 11.83 14.76
C LEU A 140 7.17 10.86 14.27
N SER A 141 8.43 11.27 14.38
CA SER A 141 9.58 10.37 14.29
C SER A 141 9.99 9.96 15.71
N ILE A 142 10.02 8.65 15.97
CA ILE A 142 10.31 8.06 17.27
C ILE A 142 11.59 7.23 17.17
N ASP A 143 12.62 7.67 17.86
CA ASP A 143 13.77 6.81 18.14
C ASP A 143 13.34 5.73 19.12
N LEU A 144 13.23 4.47 18.65
CA LEU A 144 12.75 3.36 19.47
C LEU A 144 13.73 2.98 20.58
N VAL A 145 15.02 3.26 20.42
CA VAL A 145 16.07 2.92 21.39
C VAL A 145 16.04 3.89 22.56
N THR A 146 15.98 5.20 22.28
CA THR A 146 15.99 6.23 23.34
C THR A 146 14.60 6.64 23.79
N GLY A 147 13.57 6.42 22.97
CA GLY A 147 12.21 6.92 23.16
C GLY A 147 12.04 8.39 22.79
N ALA A 148 13.07 9.04 22.22
CA ALA A 148 12.98 10.44 21.81
C ALA A 148 11.96 10.60 20.67
N ALA A 149 11.03 11.55 20.84
CA ALA A 149 9.98 11.84 19.88
C ALA A 149 10.18 13.24 19.28
N THR A 150 10.21 13.30 17.95
CA THR A 150 10.23 14.56 17.19
C THR A 150 8.92 14.68 16.42
N ASN A 151 8.15 15.75 16.67
CA ASN A 151 6.97 16.05 15.87
C ASN A 151 7.41 16.65 14.52
N LEU A 152 7.10 15.97 13.42
CA LEU A 152 7.43 16.40 12.07
C LEU A 152 6.41 17.44 11.56
N GLY A 153 5.16 17.36 12.01
CA GLY A 153 4.10 18.31 11.66
C GLY A 153 2.72 17.65 11.54
N GLY A 154 1.70 18.48 11.28
CA GLY A 154 0.35 18.00 10.95
C GLY A 154 0.26 17.51 9.51
N LEU A 155 -0.50 16.45 9.29
CA LEU A 155 -0.78 15.96 7.93
C LEU A 155 -1.77 16.88 7.22
N SER A 156 -1.63 16.97 5.89
CA SER A 156 -2.44 17.82 5.02
C SER A 156 -3.06 17.01 3.86
N PRO A 157 -4.39 17.03 3.67
CA PRO A 157 -5.38 17.76 4.46
C PRO A 157 -5.48 17.28 5.92
N ALA A 158 -6.05 18.13 6.77
CA ALA A 158 -6.24 17.77 8.17
C ALA A 158 -7.34 16.71 8.32
N SER A 159 -6.95 15.45 8.54
CA SER A 159 -7.86 14.31 8.70
C SER A 159 -7.44 13.38 9.85
N VAL A 160 -8.02 12.18 9.93
CA VAL A 160 -7.64 11.10 10.86
C VAL A 160 -7.05 9.96 10.05
N TYR A 161 -5.73 9.86 10.07
CA TYR A 161 -4.97 8.84 9.36
C TYR A 161 -4.60 7.71 10.30
N ASN A 162 -4.84 6.47 9.87
CA ASN A 162 -4.59 5.26 10.63
C ASN A 162 -4.39 4.07 9.69
N ALA A 163 -4.29 2.85 10.22
CA ALA A 163 -4.02 1.62 9.48
C ALA A 163 -2.77 1.75 8.58
N ILE A 164 -1.69 2.35 9.09
CA ILE A 164 -0.52 2.72 8.27
C ILE A 164 0.52 1.60 8.19
N GLY A 165 1.28 1.57 7.11
CA GLY A 165 2.47 0.72 6.96
C GLY A 165 3.46 1.33 5.99
N PHE A 166 4.73 0.92 6.08
CA PHE A 166 5.79 1.43 5.21
C PHE A 166 5.94 0.52 3.99
N ASN A 167 5.67 1.03 2.79
CA ASN A 167 5.92 0.32 1.54
C ASN A 167 7.38 0.48 1.13
N SER A 168 8.17 -0.59 1.23
CA SER A 168 9.58 -0.57 0.85
C SER A 168 9.85 -0.55 -0.66
N ILE A 169 8.81 -0.74 -1.49
CA ILE A 169 8.96 -0.70 -2.96
C ILE A 169 9.15 0.73 -3.45
N ASP A 170 8.31 1.64 -2.95
CA ASP A 170 8.32 3.06 -3.33
C ASP A 170 8.85 3.96 -2.20
N ASN A 171 9.19 3.41 -1.02
CA ASN A 171 9.58 4.15 0.17
C ASN A 171 8.54 5.21 0.58
N THR A 172 7.26 4.82 0.56
CA THR A 172 6.15 5.66 1.02
C THR A 172 5.37 5.01 2.16
N ILE A 173 4.64 5.81 2.92
CA ILE A 173 3.73 5.29 3.95
C ILE A 173 2.35 5.21 3.33
N TRP A 174 1.75 4.03 3.37
CA TRP A 174 0.38 3.79 2.94
C TRP A 174 -0.50 3.53 4.14
N GLY A 175 -1.78 3.85 4.06
CA GLY A 175 -2.74 3.55 5.12
C GLY A 175 -4.16 3.91 4.74
N PHE A 176 -4.91 4.40 5.72
CA PHE A 176 -6.33 4.70 5.55
C PHE A 176 -6.69 6.06 6.15
N ASP A 177 -7.41 6.88 5.40
CA ASP A 177 -8.07 8.07 5.91
C ASP A 177 -9.44 7.66 6.46
N ALA A 178 -9.58 7.68 7.79
CA ALA A 178 -10.78 7.22 8.47
C ALA A 178 -11.99 8.15 8.29
N ASN A 179 -11.79 9.42 7.95
CA ASN A 179 -12.88 10.36 7.73
C ASN A 179 -13.43 10.27 6.31
N GLU A 180 -12.54 10.20 5.32
CA GLU A 180 -12.93 10.12 3.91
C GLU A 180 -13.29 8.68 3.51
N GLY A 181 -12.77 7.68 4.23
CA GLY A 181 -13.03 6.28 3.93
C GLY A 181 -12.23 5.78 2.73
N GLU A 182 -11.03 6.32 2.54
CA GLU A 182 -10.17 6.07 1.39
C GLU A 182 -8.80 5.53 1.80
N VAL A 183 -8.18 4.77 0.89
CA VAL A 183 -6.76 4.42 1.03
C VAL A 183 -5.96 5.69 0.82
N THR A 184 -4.90 5.88 1.59
CA THR A 184 -4.09 7.10 1.53
C THR A 184 -2.61 6.78 1.47
N ARG A 185 -1.85 7.67 0.83
CA ARG A 185 -0.39 7.68 0.86
C ARG A 185 0.07 8.96 1.54
N ILE A 186 0.95 8.84 2.53
CA ILE A 186 1.54 9.97 3.25
C ILE A 186 2.92 10.29 2.66
N ASN A 187 3.04 11.50 2.13
CA ASN A 187 4.26 12.00 1.49
C ASN A 187 5.20 12.63 2.53
N PRO A 188 6.53 12.67 2.29
CA PRO A 188 7.50 13.29 3.21
C PRO A 188 7.35 14.77 3.49
N ASP A 189 6.68 15.52 2.62
CA ASP A 189 6.30 16.90 2.87
C ASP A 189 5.03 17.04 3.73
N LEU A 190 4.52 15.92 4.25
CA LEU A 190 3.34 15.77 5.09
C LEU A 190 2.01 16.01 4.37
N THR A 191 2.03 16.12 3.04
CA THR A 191 0.81 16.02 2.24
C THR A 191 0.37 14.56 2.14
N THR A 192 -0.89 14.34 1.80
CA THR A 192 -1.42 13.00 1.55
C THR A 192 -2.19 12.95 0.25
N ASP A 193 -2.04 11.83 -0.44
CA ASP A 193 -2.85 11.47 -1.60
C ASP A 193 -3.96 10.52 -1.15
N SER A 194 -5.12 10.57 -1.81
CA SER A 194 -6.27 9.72 -1.47
C SER A 194 -6.74 8.92 -2.67
N PHE A 195 -7.08 7.65 -2.42
CA PHE A 195 -7.40 6.66 -3.43
C PHE A 195 -8.67 5.89 -3.05
N SER A 196 -9.69 6.02 -3.89
CA SER A 196 -10.92 5.23 -3.79
C SER A 196 -10.70 3.80 -4.30
N VAL A 197 -10.90 2.79 -3.45
CA VAL A 197 -10.77 1.36 -3.81
C VAL A 197 -12.15 0.69 -3.85
N THR A 198 -12.51 0.15 -5.03
CA THR A 198 -13.83 -0.49 -5.22
C THR A 198 -13.99 -1.72 -4.33
N GLY A 199 -15.08 -1.78 -3.58
CA GLY A 199 -15.43 -2.92 -2.73
C GLY A 199 -14.82 -2.89 -1.33
N LEU A 200 -13.92 -1.93 -1.05
CA LEU A 200 -13.32 -1.74 0.26
C LEU A 200 -14.32 -1.05 1.22
N PRO A 201 -14.60 -1.63 2.40
CA PRO A 201 -15.39 -0.96 3.44
C PRO A 201 -14.69 0.27 4.04
N THR A 202 -15.36 0.99 4.94
CA THR A 202 -14.76 2.11 5.68
C THR A 202 -14.44 1.74 7.14
N GLY A 203 -13.61 2.55 7.79
CA GLY A 203 -13.38 2.49 9.24
C GLY A 203 -12.23 1.59 9.70
N PHE A 204 -11.15 1.51 8.92
CA PHE A 204 -9.94 0.78 9.31
C PHE A 204 -9.06 1.59 10.27
N PHE A 205 -8.46 0.88 11.23
CA PHE A 205 -7.54 1.47 12.22
C PHE A 205 -6.40 0.51 12.61
N ILE A 206 -6.20 -0.54 11.81
CA ILE A 206 -5.16 -1.55 12.00
C ILE A 206 -4.62 -1.82 10.61
N GLY A 207 -3.34 -1.61 10.38
CA GLY A 207 -2.74 -1.86 9.09
C GLY A 207 -1.24 -2.07 9.13
N ASP A 208 -0.72 -2.70 8.08
CA ASP A 208 0.70 -2.70 7.76
C ASP A 208 0.89 -3.15 6.30
N VAL A 209 2.07 -2.93 5.74
CA VAL A 209 2.41 -3.27 4.35
C VAL A 209 3.47 -4.38 4.32
N ASP A 210 3.27 -5.42 3.49
CA ASP A 210 4.32 -6.43 3.24
C ASP A 210 5.37 -5.97 2.20
N PHE A 211 6.40 -6.79 1.98
CA PHE A 211 7.47 -6.48 1.02
C PHE A 211 7.06 -6.48 -0.44
N ASN A 212 5.86 -6.98 -0.76
CA ASN A 212 5.32 -7.00 -2.11
C ASN A 212 4.35 -5.85 -2.35
N GLY A 213 4.17 -4.95 -1.37
CA GLY A 213 3.27 -3.81 -1.44
C GLY A 213 1.82 -4.18 -1.19
N HIS A 214 1.53 -5.18 -0.35
CA HIS A 214 0.16 -5.48 0.07
C HIS A 214 -0.16 -4.80 1.40
N LEU A 215 -1.07 -3.83 1.38
CA LEU A 215 -1.59 -3.15 2.55
C LEU A 215 -2.71 -3.99 3.18
N TYR A 216 -2.45 -4.56 4.35
CA TYR A 216 -3.44 -5.30 5.13
C TYR A 216 -4.25 -4.31 5.98
N LEU A 217 -5.58 -4.37 5.93
CA LEU A 217 -6.48 -3.47 6.63
C LEU A 217 -7.48 -4.24 7.50
N TYR A 218 -7.58 -3.84 8.76
CA TYR A 218 -8.51 -4.41 9.74
C TYR A 218 -9.02 -3.34 10.72
N SER A 219 -10.08 -3.67 11.44
CA SER A 219 -10.67 -2.82 12.47
C SER A 219 -11.26 -3.69 13.57
N ALA A 220 -12.37 -4.35 13.25
CA ALA A 220 -13.02 -5.32 14.11
C ALA A 220 -13.87 -6.26 13.26
N GLY A 221 -14.27 -7.38 13.86
CA GLY A 221 -15.18 -8.32 13.22
C GLY A 221 -14.45 -9.56 12.73
N ASN A 222 -14.90 -10.11 11.60
CA ASN A 222 -14.51 -11.44 11.15
C ASN A 222 -13.80 -11.45 9.80
N ARG A 223 -13.39 -10.28 9.29
CA ARG A 223 -12.70 -10.14 8.01
C ARG A 223 -11.63 -9.05 8.08
N PHE A 224 -10.50 -9.28 7.42
CA PHE A 224 -9.55 -8.24 7.03
C PHE A 224 -9.52 -8.13 5.50
N TYR A 225 -8.99 -7.02 5.01
CA TYR A 225 -8.94 -6.69 3.59
C TYR A 225 -7.48 -6.46 3.20
N VAL A 226 -7.17 -6.68 1.92
CA VAL A 226 -5.82 -6.45 1.40
C VAL A 226 -5.95 -5.60 0.15
N VAL A 227 -5.30 -4.44 0.15
CA VAL A 227 -5.18 -3.56 -1.00
C VAL A 227 -3.78 -3.69 -1.55
N ASP A 228 -3.66 -3.92 -2.85
CA ASP A 228 -2.36 -3.88 -3.51
C ASP A 228 -1.95 -2.42 -3.74
N VAL A 229 -0.90 -2.00 -3.04
CA VAL A 229 -0.29 -0.66 -3.12
C VAL A 229 1.09 -0.71 -3.80
N ASN A 230 1.41 -1.79 -4.51
CA ASN A 230 2.58 -1.85 -5.36
C ASN A 230 2.30 -1.16 -6.70
N PRO A 231 2.92 0.01 -7.00
CA PRO A 231 2.65 0.74 -8.23
C PRO A 231 2.95 -0.10 -9.49
N ASP A 232 3.91 -1.02 -9.42
CA ASP A 232 4.31 -1.86 -10.55
C ASP A 232 3.36 -3.05 -10.79
N SER A 233 2.38 -3.26 -9.90
CA SER A 233 1.44 -4.37 -10.00
C SER A 233 0.29 -4.10 -10.96
N ALA A 234 -0.18 -5.16 -11.63
CA ALA A 234 -1.39 -5.11 -12.45
C ALA A 234 -2.67 -4.93 -11.62
N THR A 235 -2.60 -5.17 -10.31
CA THR A 235 -3.72 -5.04 -9.37
C THR A 235 -3.57 -3.82 -8.45
N PHE A 236 -2.66 -2.89 -8.75
CA PHE A 236 -2.48 -1.66 -7.97
C PHE A 236 -3.81 -0.93 -7.72
N LEU A 237 -4.02 -0.50 -6.48
CA LEU A 237 -5.25 0.11 -5.94
C LEU A 237 -6.50 -0.76 -6.10
N GLN A 238 -6.35 -2.09 -6.09
CA GLN A 238 -7.45 -3.05 -6.06
C GLN A 238 -7.39 -3.92 -4.81
N LEU A 239 -8.55 -4.46 -4.44
CA LEU A 239 -8.62 -5.53 -3.45
C LEU A 239 -8.04 -6.82 -4.04
N VAL A 240 -7.19 -7.50 -3.27
CA VAL A 240 -6.56 -8.76 -3.65
C VAL A 240 -6.80 -9.86 -2.61
N ASP A 241 -6.92 -11.10 -3.06
CA ASP A 241 -7.19 -12.26 -2.21
C ASP A 241 -5.88 -12.97 -1.82
N PRO A 242 -5.38 -12.77 -0.58
CA PRO A 242 -4.14 -13.40 -0.13
C PRO A 242 -4.26 -14.92 -0.04
N THR A 243 -5.47 -15.49 0.04
CA THR A 243 -5.70 -16.94 0.08
C THR A 243 -5.55 -17.61 -1.28
N ASN A 244 -5.57 -16.82 -2.36
CA ASN A 244 -5.50 -17.27 -3.74
C ASN A 244 -4.38 -16.56 -4.52
N GLY A 245 -3.27 -16.29 -3.85
CA GLY A 245 -2.06 -15.75 -4.48
C GLY A 245 -2.17 -14.29 -4.90
N PHE A 246 -2.95 -13.48 -4.18
CA PHE A 246 -3.10 -12.03 -4.39
C PHE A 246 -3.65 -11.65 -5.77
N ILE A 247 -4.48 -12.50 -6.37
CA ILE A 247 -5.30 -12.09 -7.52
C ILE A 247 -6.41 -11.13 -7.08
N VAL A 248 -7.01 -10.38 -8.02
CA VAL A 248 -8.16 -9.51 -7.75
C VAL A 248 -9.25 -10.26 -6.99
N ASP A 249 -9.63 -9.71 -5.85
CA ASP A 249 -10.64 -10.29 -4.97
C ASP A 249 -12.04 -10.13 -5.57
N THR A 250 -12.96 -11.01 -5.17
CA THR A 250 -14.35 -10.99 -5.64
C THR A 250 -15.33 -11.09 -4.48
N PRO A 251 -16.56 -10.55 -4.60
CA PRO A 251 -17.54 -10.64 -3.53
C PRO A 251 -17.81 -12.09 -3.08
N PRO A 252 -17.84 -12.39 -1.77
CA PRO A 252 -17.67 -11.46 -0.64
C PRO A 252 -16.19 -11.12 -0.34
N TYR A 253 -15.84 -9.84 -0.51
CA TYR A 253 -14.48 -9.31 -0.35
C TYR A 253 -13.88 -9.49 1.04
N GLY A 254 -12.57 -9.67 1.08
CA GLY A 254 -11.69 -9.82 2.25
C GLY A 254 -11.35 -11.29 2.56
N THR A 255 -10.55 -11.49 3.60
CA THR A 255 -10.22 -12.81 4.13
C THR A 255 -10.81 -13.00 5.53
N VAL A 256 -11.39 -14.17 5.79
CA VAL A 256 -12.00 -14.48 7.10
C VAL A 256 -10.92 -14.57 8.17
N ILE A 257 -11.15 -13.90 9.30
CA ILE A 257 -10.31 -13.93 10.50
C ILE A 257 -11.18 -14.16 11.74
N ALA A 258 -10.66 -14.84 12.75
CA ALA A 258 -11.35 -14.91 14.04
C ALA A 258 -11.35 -13.52 14.71
N PRO A 259 -12.49 -13.04 15.25
CA PRO A 259 -12.53 -11.75 15.93
C PRO A 259 -11.45 -11.63 17.00
N THR A 260 -10.55 -10.69 16.78
CA THR A 260 -9.35 -10.51 17.60
C THR A 260 -9.31 -9.08 18.13
N SER A 261 -9.21 -8.94 19.45
CA SER A 261 -9.23 -7.65 20.17
C SER A 261 -7.82 -7.08 20.26
N ILE A 262 -7.36 -6.46 19.17
CA ILE A 262 -6.06 -5.81 19.03
C ILE A 262 -6.24 -4.34 18.68
N ALA A 263 -5.23 -3.53 18.97
CA ALA A 263 -5.25 -2.09 18.64
C ALA A 263 -4.46 -1.79 17.36
N ASP A 264 -3.49 -2.65 17.04
CA ASP A 264 -2.61 -2.54 15.87
C ASP A 264 -1.91 -3.91 15.63
N TRP A 265 -1.27 -4.10 14.48
CA TRP A 265 -0.43 -5.24 14.13
C TRP A 265 0.81 -4.79 13.32
N GLY A 266 1.79 -5.68 13.17
CA GLY A 266 2.92 -5.44 12.26
C GLY A 266 3.25 -6.69 11.46
N PHE A 267 3.78 -6.51 10.26
CA PHE A 267 4.26 -7.56 9.38
C PHE A 267 5.72 -7.92 9.73
N ASN A 268 5.94 -9.17 10.11
CA ASN A 268 7.25 -9.62 10.56
C ASN A 268 8.17 -9.93 9.36
N PRO A 269 9.36 -9.29 9.26
CA PRO A 269 10.29 -9.51 8.15
C PRO A 269 10.84 -10.93 8.04
N VAL A 270 10.86 -11.68 9.14
CA VAL A 270 11.56 -12.96 9.21
C VAL A 270 10.68 -14.13 8.77
N ASP A 271 9.41 -14.14 9.19
CA ASP A 271 8.49 -15.26 8.95
C ASP A 271 7.25 -14.88 8.12
N GLN A 272 7.12 -13.61 7.72
CA GLN A 272 6.02 -13.11 6.89
C GLN A 272 4.64 -13.36 7.52
N GLN A 273 4.57 -13.27 8.86
CA GLN A 273 3.31 -13.31 9.60
C GLN A 273 2.99 -11.93 10.18
N LEU A 274 1.71 -11.65 10.40
CA LEU A 274 1.28 -10.49 11.15
C LEU A 274 1.35 -10.80 12.65
N TYR A 275 1.81 -9.87 13.46
CA TYR A 275 1.84 -9.99 14.92
C TYR A 275 1.20 -8.80 15.59
N ALA A 276 0.46 -9.05 16.66
CA ALA A 276 -0.24 -8.03 17.43
C ALA A 276 -0.21 -8.36 18.93
N VAL A 277 -0.65 -7.41 19.75
CA VAL A 277 -0.87 -7.61 21.20
C VAL A 277 -2.33 -7.35 21.53
N THR A 278 -2.99 -8.30 22.17
CA THR A 278 -4.38 -8.13 22.59
C THR A 278 -4.49 -7.12 23.73
N PHE A 279 -5.37 -6.13 23.59
CA PHE A 279 -5.44 -5.05 24.58
C PHE A 279 -6.10 -5.45 25.92
N SER A 280 -6.82 -6.57 25.96
CA SER A 280 -7.51 -7.06 27.16
C SER A 280 -6.66 -7.96 28.04
N THR A 281 -5.66 -8.65 27.47
CA THR A 281 -4.84 -9.62 28.19
C THR A 281 -3.33 -9.40 28.05
N GLY A 282 -2.88 -8.51 27.16
CA GLY A 282 -1.46 -8.34 26.86
C GLY A 282 -0.86 -9.57 26.15
N THR A 283 -1.70 -10.40 25.53
CA THR A 283 -1.26 -11.62 24.85
C THR A 283 -0.80 -11.29 23.44
N ALA A 284 0.42 -11.68 23.09
CA ALA A 284 0.88 -11.62 21.72
C ALA A 284 0.14 -12.68 20.88
N VAL A 285 -0.31 -12.29 19.70
CA VAL A 285 -0.97 -13.16 18.73
C VAL A 285 -0.21 -13.12 17.41
N ARG A 286 -0.13 -14.27 16.76
CA ARG A 286 0.39 -14.43 15.40
C ARG A 286 -0.75 -14.72 14.46
N ILE A 287 -0.84 -13.98 13.37
CA ILE A 287 -1.92 -14.05 12.39
C ILE A 287 -1.29 -14.43 11.05
N ASN A 288 -1.81 -15.48 10.42
CA ASN A 288 -1.38 -15.89 9.09
C ASN A 288 -2.10 -15.02 8.04
N PRO A 289 -1.38 -14.14 7.32
CA PRO A 289 -2.00 -13.24 6.35
C PRO A 289 -2.61 -13.98 5.15
N LEU A 290 -2.18 -15.21 4.86
CA LEU A 290 -2.67 -16.01 3.73
C LEU A 290 -3.90 -16.87 4.06
N THR A 291 -4.27 -16.98 5.35
CA THR A 291 -5.40 -17.83 5.76
C THR A 291 -6.31 -17.20 6.82
N GLY A 292 -5.92 -16.06 7.40
CA GLY A 292 -6.57 -15.44 8.56
C GLY A 292 -6.50 -16.27 9.84
N GLY A 293 -5.61 -17.26 9.91
CA GLY A 293 -5.45 -18.13 11.06
C GLY A 293 -4.80 -17.38 12.23
N VAL A 294 -5.46 -17.32 13.38
CA VAL A 294 -4.96 -16.62 14.59
C VAL A 294 -4.43 -17.63 15.59
N THR A 295 -3.18 -17.44 16.04
CA THR A 295 -2.51 -18.26 17.05
C THR A 295 -2.13 -17.39 18.24
N ALA A 296 -2.71 -17.66 19.41
CA ALA A 296 -2.28 -17.03 20.65
C ALA A 296 -0.93 -17.62 21.12
N LEU A 297 -0.02 -16.75 21.54
CA LEU A 297 1.32 -17.13 22.01
C LEU A 297 1.36 -17.10 23.54
N ALA A 298 2.10 -18.03 24.13
CA ALA A 298 2.41 -17.99 25.55
C ALA A 298 3.26 -16.74 25.83
N THR A 299 2.63 -15.70 26.42
CA THR A 299 3.20 -14.36 26.51
C THR A 299 3.58 -14.03 27.94
N VAL A 300 4.80 -13.51 28.14
CA VAL A 300 5.31 -13.03 29.42
C VAL A 300 5.88 -11.63 29.26
N GLY A 301 5.69 -10.76 30.25
CA GLY A 301 6.35 -9.44 30.31
C GLY A 301 5.73 -8.34 29.46
N VAL A 302 4.54 -8.57 28.89
CA VAL A 302 3.75 -7.56 28.16
C VAL A 302 2.50 -7.20 28.97
N PRO A 303 2.39 -5.99 29.54
CA PRO A 303 1.22 -5.59 30.31
C PRO A 303 -0.04 -5.42 29.46
N THR A 304 -1.21 -5.52 30.10
CA THR A 304 -2.50 -5.21 29.48
C THR A 304 -2.60 -3.72 29.16
N ALA A 305 -2.72 -3.37 27.89
CA ALA A 305 -2.98 -2.01 27.38
C ALA A 305 -3.31 -2.04 25.89
N PRO A 306 -3.93 -0.99 25.34
CA PRO A 306 -3.88 -0.75 23.90
C PRO A 306 -2.45 -0.43 23.45
N TYR A 307 -2.00 -1.15 22.42
CA TYR A 307 -0.74 -0.92 21.72
C TYR A 307 -1.07 -0.50 20.30
N GLY A 308 -1.32 0.79 20.10
CA GLY A 308 -1.81 1.35 18.84
C GLY A 308 -0.72 1.88 17.93
N ALA A 309 0.53 1.48 18.13
CA ALA A 309 1.61 1.75 17.19
C ALA A 309 2.68 0.70 17.46
N VAL A 310 2.91 -0.18 16.49
CA VAL A 310 3.90 -1.23 16.58
C VAL A 310 4.89 -1.18 15.43
N PHE A 311 6.10 -1.69 15.65
CA PHE A 311 7.18 -1.65 14.67
C PHE A 311 8.00 -2.93 14.72
N PHE A 312 8.45 -3.43 13.58
CA PHE A 312 9.42 -4.53 13.53
C PHE A 312 10.85 -4.03 13.30
N ASP A 313 11.84 -4.72 13.88
CA ASP A 313 13.22 -4.70 13.39
C ASP A 313 13.51 -5.85 12.41
N ILE A 314 14.64 -5.78 11.72
CA ILE A 314 15.03 -6.76 10.70
C ILE A 314 15.26 -8.16 11.30
N GLU A 315 15.55 -8.24 12.60
CA GLU A 315 15.69 -9.49 13.34
C GLU A 315 14.33 -10.10 13.79
N GLY A 316 13.21 -9.43 13.53
CA GLY A 316 11.86 -9.91 13.83
C GLY A 316 11.42 -9.67 15.28
N SER A 317 12.01 -8.69 15.97
CA SER A 317 11.50 -8.20 17.26
C SER A 317 10.42 -7.14 17.03
N LEU A 318 9.32 -7.23 17.77
CA LEU A 318 8.23 -6.26 17.74
C LEU A 318 8.43 -5.22 18.84
N TYR A 319 8.35 -3.94 18.51
CA TYR A 319 8.38 -2.81 19.44
C TYR A 319 6.98 -2.23 19.51
N ALA A 320 6.31 -2.39 20.65
CA ALA A 320 4.93 -1.98 20.83
C ALA A 320 4.82 -0.82 21.82
N ILE A 321 4.26 0.31 21.39
CA ILE A 321 4.07 1.49 22.23
C ILE A 321 2.76 1.35 23.01
N ASN A 322 2.83 1.38 24.34
CA ASN A 322 1.66 1.40 25.20
C ASN A 322 1.00 2.77 25.17
N ASN A 323 -0.23 2.86 24.63
CA ASN A 323 -0.93 4.14 24.42
C ASN A 323 -1.18 4.93 25.71
N ASN A 324 -1.28 4.25 26.87
CA ASN A 324 -1.63 4.91 28.13
C ASN A 324 -0.45 5.65 28.76
N ASN A 325 0.79 5.18 28.54
CA ASN A 325 1.96 5.69 29.26
C ASN A 325 3.22 5.87 28.39
N GLY A 326 3.16 5.53 27.10
CA GLY A 326 4.28 5.70 26.17
C GLY A 326 5.40 4.67 26.33
N ASN A 327 5.28 3.69 27.24
CA ASN A 327 6.30 2.65 27.37
C ASN A 327 6.38 1.81 26.11
N ILE A 328 7.59 1.64 25.58
CA ILE A 328 7.89 0.79 24.43
C ILE A 328 8.34 -0.56 24.95
N TYR A 329 7.61 -1.62 24.58
CA TYR A 329 7.99 -2.99 24.91
C TYR A 329 8.60 -3.66 23.70
N ARG A 330 9.83 -4.19 23.84
CA ARG A 330 10.43 -5.06 22.84
C ARG A 330 9.99 -6.49 23.12
N ILE A 331 9.32 -7.10 22.14
CA ILE A 331 8.73 -8.43 22.20
C ILE A 331 9.47 -9.32 21.20
N THR A 332 10.00 -10.43 21.71
CA THR A 332 10.71 -11.43 20.90
C THR A 332 9.92 -12.72 20.83
N PHE A 333 10.02 -13.42 19.70
CA PHE A 333 9.22 -14.62 19.42
C PHE A 333 10.09 -15.86 19.28
N SER A 334 9.65 -16.97 19.89
CA SER A 334 10.31 -18.27 19.77
C SER A 334 9.28 -19.40 19.77
N GLY A 335 8.94 -19.89 18.57
CA GLY A 335 7.92 -20.92 18.37
C GLY A 335 6.54 -20.41 18.75
N LEU A 336 6.00 -20.92 19.86
CA LEU A 336 4.69 -20.52 20.41
C LEU A 336 4.81 -19.61 21.65
N ASN A 337 5.98 -19.01 21.87
CA ASN A 337 6.24 -18.15 23.02
C ASN A 337 6.57 -16.73 22.57
N ALA A 338 6.14 -15.75 23.37
CA ALA A 338 6.48 -14.34 23.22
C ALA A 338 7.01 -13.79 24.55
N THR A 339 8.14 -13.10 24.53
CA THR A 339 8.73 -12.46 25.72
C THR A 339 8.88 -10.97 25.48
N GLY A 340 8.14 -10.18 26.24
CA GLY A 340 8.23 -8.73 26.28
C GLY A 340 9.15 -8.24 27.39
N VAL A 341 9.92 -7.19 27.09
CA VAL A 341 10.67 -6.42 28.08
C VAL A 341 10.43 -4.93 27.83
N LEU A 342 10.34 -4.14 28.90
CA LEU A 342 10.39 -2.69 28.76
C LEU A 342 11.73 -2.31 28.11
N PHE A 343 11.65 -1.62 26.97
CA PHE A 343 12.80 -1.28 26.15
C PHE A 343 13.19 0.19 26.31
N SER A 344 12.22 1.08 26.15
CA SER A 344 12.37 2.53 26.29
C SER A 344 11.00 3.16 26.61
N THR A 345 10.91 4.49 26.70
CA THR A 345 9.65 5.20 26.93
C THR A 345 9.61 6.46 26.07
N THR A 346 8.54 6.61 25.30
CA THR A 346 8.23 7.81 24.51
C THR A 346 7.00 8.54 25.09
N ILE A 347 6.41 9.44 24.33
CA ILE A 347 5.18 10.13 24.71
C ILE A 347 3.95 9.22 24.52
N PRO A 348 2.97 9.24 25.45
CA PRO A 348 1.70 8.55 25.25
C PRO A 348 0.95 9.14 24.04
N ALA A 349 0.29 8.28 23.26
CA ALA A 349 -0.47 8.65 22.08
C ALA A 349 -1.77 7.83 21.97
N ALA A 350 -2.76 8.38 21.28
CA ALA A 350 -4.02 7.72 20.97
C ALA A 350 -4.51 8.17 19.58
N ASN A 351 -5.42 7.41 18.98
CA ASN A 351 -5.74 7.53 17.54
C ASN A 351 -4.45 7.53 16.73
N ASN A 352 -3.64 6.51 16.99
CA ASN A 352 -2.30 6.37 16.48
C ASN A 352 -2.15 5.08 15.70
N ASP A 353 -1.08 5.04 14.92
CA ASP A 353 -0.59 3.86 14.21
C ASP A 353 0.90 4.04 13.87
N GLY A 354 1.63 2.96 13.60
CA GLY A 354 3.07 2.93 13.39
C GLY A 354 3.48 2.35 12.04
N ALA A 355 4.39 3.03 11.34
CA ALA A 355 5.06 2.53 10.15
C ALA A 355 6.58 2.62 10.33
N ARG A 356 7.35 1.68 9.77
CA ARG A 356 8.81 1.73 9.78
C ARG A 356 9.42 0.98 8.61
N CYS A 357 10.47 1.55 8.02
CA CYS A 357 11.34 0.80 7.12
C CYS A 357 12.17 -0.21 7.91
N VAL A 358 11.80 -1.50 7.87
CA VAL A 358 12.47 -2.55 8.65
C VAL A 358 13.92 -2.78 8.25
N PHE A 359 14.32 -2.39 7.03
CA PHE A 359 15.69 -2.55 6.52
C PHE A 359 16.71 -1.59 7.15
N ALA A 360 16.25 -0.53 7.81
CA ALA A 360 17.13 0.32 8.59
C ALA A 360 17.46 -0.39 9.93
N PRO A 361 18.74 -0.51 10.32
CA PRO A 361 19.09 -1.03 11.63
C PRO A 361 18.64 -0.04 12.72
N LEU A 362 18.23 -0.53 13.89
CA LEU A 362 18.07 0.34 15.05
C LEU A 362 19.45 0.82 15.51
N VAL A 363 19.59 2.12 15.77
CA VAL A 363 20.86 2.76 16.16
C VAL A 363 20.77 3.50 17.47
#